data_AF-A0A4Z1HEK5-F1
#
_entry.id   AF-A0A4Z1HEK5-F1
#
_cell.length_a   1.000
_cell.length_b   1.000
_cell.length_c   1.000
_cell.angle_alpha   90.00
_cell.angle_beta   90.00
_cell.angle_gamma   90.00
#
_symmetry.space_group_name_H-M   'P 1'
#
loop_
_entity.id
_entity.type
_entity.pdbx_description
1 polymer ?
#
loop_
_entity_poly.entity_id
_entity_poly.type
_entity_poly.pdbx_seq_one_letter_code
_entity_poly.pdbx_strand_id
1 'polypeptide(L)'
;MVEYERILFIDADTLIIEPLDGIFDEVTIQTPMTSLLHRTQEIKSDEMPIPSNYTFAARSDNAFSGERNHPFPPPPTESFSAGFWVAAPSKEMFEYLMSVMRRWRRFDPHTMEQSLLNHAFRREGPMPWFELGCEWSATWLSLKDWKAGVKSLHEKWDRTGPKEIREKWQKVKSEMEVFQQRVQE
;
A
#
# COMPACT_ATOMS: atom_id res chain seq x y z
N MET A 1 -8.39 18.43 -8.80
CA MET A 1 -7.48 17.30 -8.53
C MET A 1 -6.90 17.30 -7.11
N VAL A 2 -7.50 18.04 -6.16
CA VAL A 2 -7.18 18.02 -4.72
C VAL A 2 -8.47 18.10 -3.88
N GLU A 3 -9.57 17.58 -4.42
CA GLU A 3 -10.90 17.67 -3.81
C GLU A 3 -11.10 16.67 -2.66
N TYR A 4 -10.18 15.71 -2.55
CA TYR A 4 -10.15 14.72 -1.49
C TYR A 4 -9.02 15.05 -0.53
N GLU A 5 -9.28 14.97 0.77
CA GLU A 5 -8.25 15.16 1.79
C GLU A 5 -7.27 13.99 1.81
N ARG A 6 -7.78 12.76 1.69
CA ARG A 6 -7.01 11.50 1.67
C ARG A 6 -7.62 10.51 0.70
N ILE A 7 -6.77 9.64 0.17
CA ILE A 7 -7.15 8.54 -0.72
C ILE A 7 -6.49 7.28 -0.17
N LEU A 8 -7.28 6.21 -0.04
CA LEU A 8 -6.78 4.85 0.13
C LEU A 8 -6.78 4.18 -1.24
N PHE A 9 -5.62 3.71 -1.68
CA PHE A 9 -5.46 2.85 -2.84
C PHE A 9 -5.48 1.38 -2.39
N ILE A 10 -6.18 0.54 -3.16
CA ILE A 10 -6.31 -0.88 -2.93
C ILE A 10 -6.21 -1.60 -4.29
N ASP A 11 -5.32 -2.58 -4.39
CA ASP A 11 -5.22 -3.44 -5.57
C ASP A 11 -6.51 -4.24 -5.78
N ALA A 12 -6.89 -4.41 -7.06
CA ALA A 12 -8.16 -5.03 -7.42
C ALA A 12 -8.30 -6.48 -6.95
N ASP A 13 -7.19 -7.20 -6.76
CA ASP A 13 -7.13 -8.57 -6.22
C ASP A 13 -7.04 -8.63 -4.68
N THR A 14 -7.49 -7.59 -3.99
CA THR A 14 -7.61 -7.55 -2.53
C THR A 14 -9.03 -7.92 -2.06
N LEU A 15 -9.15 -8.83 -1.09
CA LEU A 15 -10.44 -9.10 -0.42
C LEU A 15 -10.61 -8.12 0.71
N ILE A 16 -11.69 -7.37 0.69
CA ILE A 16 -12.12 -6.57 1.83
C ILE A 16 -13.06 -7.45 2.67
N ILE A 17 -12.68 -7.71 3.92
CA ILE A 17 -13.46 -8.55 4.84
C ILE A 17 -14.16 -7.76 5.94
N GLU A 18 -13.66 -6.55 6.24
CA GLU A 18 -14.16 -5.66 7.28
C GLU A 18 -14.12 -4.20 6.78
N PRO A 19 -14.88 -3.27 7.38
CA PRO A 19 -14.86 -1.86 7.02
C PRO A 19 -13.47 -1.23 7.17
N LEU A 20 -13.07 -0.43 6.17
CA LEU A 20 -11.74 0.20 6.09
C LEU A 20 -11.75 1.70 6.41
N ASP A 21 -12.91 2.30 6.65
CA ASP A 21 -13.10 3.73 6.89
C ASP A 21 -12.27 4.26 8.07
N GLY A 22 -12.11 3.47 9.13
CA GLY A 22 -11.32 3.87 10.30
C GLY A 22 -9.83 4.12 10.02
N ILE A 23 -9.31 3.77 8.83
CA ILE A 23 -7.91 4.07 8.48
C ILE A 23 -7.66 5.58 8.38
N PHE A 24 -8.69 6.35 8.03
CA PHE A 24 -8.62 7.80 7.92
C PHE A 24 -8.62 8.49 9.29
N ASP A 25 -8.99 7.76 10.34
CA ASP A 25 -8.97 8.24 11.73
C ASP A 25 -7.62 8.03 12.42
N GLU A 26 -6.67 7.35 11.78
CA GLU A 26 -5.32 7.18 12.33
C GLU A 26 -4.59 8.53 12.43
N VAL A 27 -3.96 8.77 13.58
CA VAL A 27 -3.22 10.02 13.85
C VAL A 27 -2.13 10.29 12.80
N THR A 28 -1.47 9.24 12.34
CA THR A 28 -0.43 9.24 11.30
C THR A 28 -0.98 9.63 9.91
N ILE A 29 -2.27 9.40 9.66
CA ILE A 29 -2.95 9.76 8.42
C ILE A 29 -3.53 11.17 8.49
N GLN A 30 -4.05 11.57 9.65
CA GLN A 30 -4.60 12.91 9.86
C GLN A 30 -3.53 14.00 9.82
N THR A 31 -2.31 13.71 10.29
CA THR A 31 -1.23 14.69 10.39
C THR A 31 -0.20 14.51 9.27
N PRO A 32 0.00 15.50 8.37
CA PRO A 32 1.06 15.44 7.38
C PRO A 32 2.45 15.39 8.03
N MET A 33 3.35 14.60 7.42
CA MET A 33 4.77 14.56 7.75
C MET A 33 5.49 15.76 7.19
N THR A 34 6.52 16.21 7.89
CA THR A 34 7.50 17.14 7.35
C THR A 34 8.63 16.39 6.65
N SER A 35 8.94 16.79 5.42
CA SER A 35 10.06 16.24 4.67
C SER A 35 11.39 16.52 5.35
N LEU A 36 12.27 15.52 5.37
CA LEU A 36 13.57 15.56 6.03
C LEU A 36 14.62 16.23 5.12
N LEU A 37 14.43 17.53 4.85
CA LEU A 37 15.28 18.29 3.92
C LEU A 37 16.77 18.34 4.31
N HIS A 38 17.10 18.03 5.56
CA HIS A 38 18.47 17.90 6.03
C HIS A 38 19.20 16.67 5.44
N ARG A 39 18.49 15.68 4.87
CA ARG A 39 19.05 14.52 4.17
C ARG A 39 19.51 14.87 2.75
N THR A 40 20.37 15.86 2.63
CA THR A 40 20.76 16.48 1.35
C THR A 40 21.41 15.50 0.37
N GLN A 41 22.11 14.46 0.84
CA GLN A 41 22.72 13.42 0.01
C GLN A 41 21.67 12.52 -0.69
N GLU A 42 20.48 12.42 -0.10
CA GLU A 42 19.38 11.61 -0.63
C GLU A 42 18.48 12.36 -1.61
N ILE A 43 18.55 13.69 -1.61
CA ILE A 43 17.84 14.57 -2.54
C ILE A 43 18.66 14.66 -3.83
N LYS A 44 18.06 14.25 -4.95
CA LYS A 44 18.76 14.26 -6.24
C LYS A 44 18.53 15.59 -6.95
N SER A 45 19.63 16.24 -7.33
CA SER A 45 19.59 17.56 -7.99
C SER A 45 18.96 17.55 -9.37
N ASP A 46 18.83 16.37 -9.98
CA ASP A 46 18.15 16.16 -11.25
C ASP A 46 16.68 15.76 -11.10
N GLU A 47 16.12 15.75 -9.89
CA GLU A 47 14.67 15.59 -9.65
C GLU A 47 14.04 16.95 -9.34
N MET A 48 12.71 17.04 -9.47
CA MET A 48 11.99 18.23 -9.01
C MET A 48 12.09 18.35 -7.47
N PRO A 49 11.93 19.56 -6.92
CA PRO A 49 11.85 19.73 -5.47
C PRO A 49 10.74 18.88 -4.85
N ILE A 50 11.03 18.28 -3.70
CA ILE A 50 10.04 17.56 -2.89
C ILE A 50 9.18 18.54 -2.08
N PRO A 51 7.91 18.20 -1.80
CA PRO A 51 7.06 19.06 -0.97
C PRO A 51 7.60 19.18 0.46
N SER A 52 7.30 20.29 1.13
CA SER A 52 7.71 20.49 2.54
C SER A 52 6.96 19.57 3.50
N ASN A 53 5.69 19.26 3.17
CA ASN A 53 4.89 18.30 3.92
C ASN A 53 4.20 17.31 2.98
N TYR A 54 4.03 16.07 3.42
CA TYR A 54 3.40 15.01 2.64
C TYR A 54 2.67 14.02 3.57
N THR A 55 1.76 13.24 3.01
CA THR A 55 1.18 12.08 3.70
C THR A 55 1.30 10.91 2.75
N PHE A 56 2.05 9.90 3.18
CA PHE A 56 2.15 8.63 2.49
C PHE A 56 2.39 7.52 3.51
N ALA A 57 1.44 6.60 3.61
CA ALA A 57 1.50 5.46 4.52
C ALA A 57 1.16 4.18 3.76
N ALA A 58 1.84 3.09 4.08
CA ALA A 58 1.68 1.83 3.38
C ALA A 58 1.86 0.66 4.35
N ARG A 59 1.69 -0.57 3.85
CA ARG A 59 2.00 -1.79 4.61
C ARG A 59 3.31 -2.41 4.14
N SER A 60 4.14 -2.79 5.11
CA SER A 60 5.31 -3.65 4.91
C SER A 60 4.94 -4.84 4.04
N ASP A 61 5.77 -5.11 3.02
CA ASP A 61 5.55 -6.25 2.15
C ASP A 61 6.07 -7.53 2.82
N ASN A 62 5.16 -8.47 3.10
CA ASN A 62 5.49 -9.73 3.71
C ASN A 62 6.41 -10.61 2.85
N ALA A 63 6.62 -10.28 1.57
CA ALA A 63 7.68 -10.86 0.75
C ALA A 63 9.06 -10.79 1.43
N PHE A 64 9.30 -9.73 2.22
CA PHE A 64 10.58 -9.50 2.90
C PHE A 64 10.57 -9.92 4.39
N SER A 65 9.49 -10.52 4.88
CA SER A 65 9.34 -10.93 6.29
C SER A 65 9.01 -12.42 6.48
N GLY A 66 9.23 -13.23 5.46
CA GLY A 66 9.03 -14.69 5.50
C GLY A 66 7.83 -15.18 4.70
N GLU A 67 7.29 -14.36 3.79
CA GLU A 67 6.19 -14.70 2.89
C GLU A 67 5.02 -15.31 3.68
N ARG A 68 4.51 -16.49 3.31
CA ARG A 68 3.38 -17.14 4.01
C ARG A 68 3.70 -17.61 5.43
N ASN A 69 4.98 -17.70 5.77
CA ASN A 69 5.45 -18.18 7.06
C ASN A 69 5.86 -17.03 8.00
N HIS A 70 5.58 -15.77 7.63
CA HIS A 70 5.88 -14.61 8.44
C HIS A 70 5.30 -14.73 9.87
N PRO A 71 5.95 -14.11 10.87
CA PRO A 71 5.42 -14.03 12.24
C PRO A 71 4.23 -13.07 12.30
N PHE A 72 3.41 -13.17 13.34
CA PHE A 72 2.31 -12.22 13.56
C PHE A 72 2.46 -11.55 14.94
N PRO A 73 2.51 -10.20 15.03
CA PRO A 73 2.50 -9.25 13.91
C PRO A 73 3.80 -9.33 13.07
N PRO A 74 3.75 -9.05 11.75
CA PRO A 74 4.94 -9.02 10.91
C PRO A 74 5.89 -7.90 11.34
N PRO A 75 7.22 -8.12 11.31
CA PRO A 75 8.19 -7.05 11.56
C PRO A 75 8.12 -6.01 10.42
N PRO A 76 8.41 -4.73 10.71
CA PRO A 76 8.57 -3.72 9.68
C PRO A 76 9.65 -4.09 8.67
N THR A 77 9.41 -3.78 7.40
CA THR A 77 10.36 -4.01 6.30
C THR A 77 10.86 -2.67 5.74
N GLU A 78 11.96 -2.74 4.97
CA GLU A 78 12.49 -1.57 4.25
C GLU A 78 11.55 -1.14 3.12
N SER A 79 10.93 -2.11 2.44
CA SER A 79 10.01 -1.89 1.32
C SER A 79 8.56 -2.18 1.70
N PHE A 80 7.63 -1.45 1.12
CA PHE A 80 6.19 -1.68 1.24
C PHE A 80 5.59 -2.27 -0.03
N SER A 81 4.39 -2.83 0.10
CA SER A 81 3.58 -3.28 -1.04
C SER A 81 2.81 -2.11 -1.65
N ALA A 82 2.86 -1.96 -2.97
CA ALA A 82 2.09 -0.93 -3.67
C ALA A 82 0.59 -1.26 -3.79
N GLY A 83 0.14 -2.43 -3.37
CA GLY A 83 -1.27 -2.79 -3.44
C GLY A 83 -2.14 -2.25 -2.32
N PHE A 84 -1.56 -1.60 -1.30
CA PHE A 84 -2.32 -1.00 -0.20
C PHE A 84 -1.58 0.18 0.43
N TRP A 85 -2.01 1.40 0.13
CA TRP A 85 -1.40 2.62 0.66
C TRP A 85 -2.38 3.79 0.73
N VAL A 86 -2.13 4.71 1.65
CA VAL A 86 -2.87 5.95 1.86
C VAL A 86 -1.98 7.14 1.50
N ALA A 87 -2.54 8.10 0.76
CA ALA A 87 -1.85 9.36 0.48
C ALA A 87 -2.77 10.57 0.54
N ALA A 88 -2.19 11.74 0.80
CA ALA A 88 -2.85 13.02 0.55
C ALA A 88 -2.54 13.49 -0.88
N PRO A 89 -3.55 13.84 -1.69
CA PRO A 89 -3.31 14.42 -3.01
C PRO A 89 -2.45 15.68 -2.94
N SER A 90 -1.37 15.73 -3.73
CA SER A 90 -0.46 16.89 -3.79
C SER A 90 0.07 17.08 -5.20
N LYS A 91 -0.05 18.30 -5.72
CA LYS A 91 0.48 18.66 -7.04
C LYS A 91 2.00 18.64 -7.05
N GLU A 92 2.64 19.13 -5.99
CA GLU A 92 4.09 19.10 -5.82
C GLU A 92 4.61 17.65 -5.79
N MET A 93 3.92 16.76 -5.06
CA MET A 93 4.27 15.34 -5.04
C MET A 93 4.10 14.70 -6.42
N PHE A 94 3.03 15.02 -7.14
CA PHE A 94 2.82 14.52 -8.50
C PHE A 94 3.95 14.96 -9.44
N GLU A 95 4.30 16.25 -9.44
CA GLU A 95 5.40 16.79 -10.25
C GLU A 95 6.75 16.13 -9.89
N TYR A 96 6.99 15.90 -8.60
CA TYR A 96 8.14 15.14 -8.11
C TYR A 96 8.18 13.72 -8.68
N LEU A 97 7.14 12.91 -8.45
CA LEU A 97 7.08 11.52 -8.92
C LEU A 97 7.23 11.43 -10.45
N MET A 98 6.60 12.34 -11.19
CA MET A 98 6.76 12.42 -12.65
C MET A 98 8.19 12.77 -13.07
N SER A 99 8.91 13.59 -12.29
CA SER A 99 10.31 13.90 -12.54
C SER A 99 11.21 12.68 -12.34
N VAL A 100 10.96 11.89 -11.27
CA VAL A 100 11.67 10.63 -10.98
C VAL A 100 11.45 9.63 -12.10
N MET A 101 10.20 9.44 -12.54
CA MET A 101 9.84 8.52 -13.62
C MET A 101 10.52 8.83 -14.96
N ARG A 102 10.86 10.10 -15.22
CA ARG A 102 11.60 10.52 -16.43
C ARG A 102 13.10 10.21 -16.37
N ARG A 103 13.63 9.76 -15.23
CA ARG A 103 15.05 9.45 -15.05
C ARG A 103 15.33 7.97 -15.31
N TRP A 104 16.09 7.71 -16.38
CA TRP A 104 16.52 6.37 -16.74
C TRP A 104 17.30 5.71 -15.59
N ARG A 105 16.95 4.46 -15.25
CA ARG A 105 17.58 3.64 -14.18
C ARG A 105 17.53 4.25 -12.78
N ARG A 106 16.59 5.17 -12.51
CA ARG A 106 16.41 5.73 -11.16
C ARG A 106 15.87 4.70 -10.16
N PHE A 107 15.06 3.77 -10.64
CA PHE A 107 14.54 2.62 -9.91
C PHE A 107 14.46 1.41 -10.85
N ASP A 108 14.30 0.21 -10.28
CA ASP A 108 14.11 -1.03 -11.05
C ASP A 108 12.69 -1.07 -11.64
N PRO A 109 12.50 -1.07 -12.96
CA PRO A 109 11.17 -1.04 -13.55
C PRO A 109 10.42 -2.39 -13.49
N HIS A 110 10.96 -3.46 -12.88
CA HIS A 110 10.30 -4.77 -12.83
C HIS A 110 8.87 -4.70 -12.26
N THR A 111 8.68 -3.93 -11.18
CA THR A 111 7.35 -3.59 -10.61
C THR A 111 7.21 -2.07 -10.58
N MET A 112 7.02 -1.47 -11.76
CA MET A 112 7.21 -0.02 -11.98
C MET A 112 6.60 0.88 -10.89
N GLU A 113 5.33 0.67 -10.53
CA GLU A 113 4.66 1.46 -9.49
C GLU A 113 5.33 1.26 -8.13
N GLN A 114 5.42 0.02 -7.66
CA GLN A 114 6.02 -0.32 -6.37
C GLN A 114 7.45 0.17 -6.26
N SER A 115 8.26 0.01 -7.31
CA SER A 115 9.64 0.48 -7.34
C SER A 115 9.75 2.01 -7.35
N LEU A 116 8.87 2.72 -8.09
CA LEU A 116 8.83 4.19 -8.07
C LEU A 116 8.47 4.70 -6.67
N LEU A 117 7.42 4.15 -6.07
CA LEU A 117 6.94 4.57 -4.75
C LEU A 117 7.94 4.19 -3.66
N ASN A 118 8.50 2.97 -3.68
CA ASN A 118 9.58 2.60 -2.75
C ASN A 118 10.81 3.49 -2.94
N HIS A 119 11.17 3.88 -4.17
CA HIS A 119 12.24 4.86 -4.37
C HIS A 119 11.91 6.21 -3.74
N ALA A 120 10.74 6.77 -4.05
CA ALA A 120 10.34 8.10 -3.56
C ALA A 120 10.22 8.16 -2.04
N PHE A 121 9.68 7.09 -1.44
CA PHE A 121 9.29 7.07 -0.03
C PHE A 121 10.17 6.17 0.86
N ARG A 122 11.29 5.63 0.36
CA ARG A 122 12.23 4.77 1.13
C ARG A 122 12.58 5.33 2.51
N ARG A 123 12.83 4.44 3.48
CA ARG A 123 13.06 4.78 4.90
C ARG A 123 14.23 5.73 5.13
N GLU A 124 15.28 5.57 4.36
CA GLU A 124 16.50 6.38 4.35
C GLU A 124 16.33 7.70 3.56
N GLY A 125 15.29 7.80 2.73
CA GLY A 125 15.03 8.95 1.87
C GLY A 125 14.52 10.18 2.63
N PRO A 126 14.32 11.31 1.94
CA PRO A 126 13.84 12.54 2.57
C PRO A 126 12.34 12.50 2.91
N MET A 127 11.60 11.54 2.37
CA MET A 127 10.15 11.37 2.58
C MET A 127 9.80 9.93 3.00
N PRO A 128 10.29 9.42 4.13
CA PRO A 128 10.02 8.04 4.54
C PRO A 128 8.52 7.75 4.71
N TRP A 129 8.03 6.65 4.13
CA TRP A 129 6.65 6.19 4.33
C TRP A 129 6.35 5.84 5.79
N PHE A 130 5.10 6.05 6.22
CA PHE A 130 4.61 5.57 7.52
C PHE A 130 4.08 4.14 7.45
N GLU A 131 4.39 3.36 8.47
CA GLU A 131 3.83 2.02 8.63
C GLU A 131 2.37 2.13 9.08
N LEU A 132 1.44 1.64 8.24
CA LEU A 132 0.05 1.39 8.64
C LEU A 132 -0.01 0.22 9.61
N GLY A 133 -1.01 0.15 10.50
CA GLY A 133 -1.24 -1.02 11.37
C GLY A 133 -1.36 -2.35 10.61
N CYS A 134 -0.84 -3.46 11.16
CA CYS A 134 -0.89 -4.77 10.51
C CYS A 134 -2.32 -5.33 10.34
N GLU A 135 -3.28 -4.77 11.06
CA GLU A 135 -4.70 -5.06 10.93
C GLU A 135 -5.31 -4.59 9.61
N TRP A 136 -4.71 -3.64 8.88
CA TRP A 136 -5.34 -3.07 7.69
C TRP A 136 -5.20 -3.96 6.47
N SER A 137 -4.00 -4.44 6.20
CA SER A 137 -3.70 -5.24 5.02
C SER A 137 -2.51 -6.16 5.24
N ALA A 138 -2.59 -7.35 4.65
CA ALA A 138 -1.52 -8.34 4.59
C ALA A 138 -1.32 -8.84 3.15
N THR A 139 -0.06 -8.86 2.70
CA THR A 139 0.38 -9.65 1.54
C THR A 139 0.81 -11.04 1.99
N TRP A 140 0.92 -12.01 1.07
CA TRP A 140 1.39 -13.38 1.37
C TRP A 140 0.61 -14.04 2.52
N LEU A 141 -0.70 -14.08 2.36
CA LEU A 141 -1.63 -14.39 3.43
C LEU A 141 -1.34 -15.75 4.11
N SER A 142 -1.40 -15.73 5.44
CA SER A 142 -1.36 -16.89 6.32
C SER A 142 -2.67 -17.06 7.09
N LEU A 143 -2.88 -18.23 7.70
CA LEU A 143 -4.01 -18.44 8.62
C LEU A 143 -3.89 -17.58 9.89
N LYS A 144 -2.70 -17.06 10.22
CA LYS A 144 -2.50 -16.21 11.40
C LYS A 144 -3.12 -14.84 11.18
N ASP A 145 -2.90 -14.26 10.01
CA ASP A 145 -3.49 -12.97 9.59
C ASP A 145 -5.01 -13.01 9.63
N TRP A 146 -5.58 -14.10 9.09
CA TRP A 146 -7.01 -14.33 9.14
C TRP A 146 -7.53 -14.37 10.58
N LYS A 147 -6.90 -15.19 11.44
CA LYS A 147 -7.32 -15.34 12.84
C LYS A 147 -7.14 -14.06 13.66
N ALA A 148 -6.19 -13.22 13.27
CA ALA A 148 -5.95 -11.94 13.90
C ALA A 148 -6.92 -10.83 13.43
N GLY A 149 -7.75 -11.10 12.42
CA GLY A 149 -8.76 -10.16 11.95
C GLY A 149 -8.21 -9.06 11.04
N VAL A 150 -7.22 -9.37 10.19
CA VAL A 150 -6.74 -8.42 9.18
C VAL A 150 -7.88 -8.09 8.21
N LYS A 151 -8.19 -6.80 8.05
CA LYS A 151 -9.39 -6.27 7.38
C LYS A 151 -9.36 -6.37 5.85
N SER A 152 -8.16 -6.44 5.26
CA SER A 152 -8.00 -6.63 3.82
C SER A 152 -6.87 -7.61 3.50
N LEU A 153 -7.07 -8.44 2.48
CA LEU A 153 -6.19 -9.56 2.18
C LEU A 153 -5.76 -9.50 0.71
N HIS A 154 -4.51 -9.15 0.47
CA HIS A 154 -3.96 -8.99 -0.87
C HIS A 154 -3.31 -10.31 -1.32
N GLU A 155 -3.96 -10.99 -2.26
CA GLU A 155 -3.49 -12.26 -2.80
C GLU A 155 -3.98 -12.46 -4.23
N LYS A 156 -3.10 -12.96 -5.11
CA LYS A 156 -3.49 -13.37 -6.46
C LYS A 156 -4.53 -14.48 -6.37
N TRP A 157 -5.75 -14.13 -6.79
CA TRP A 157 -6.93 -14.99 -6.89
C TRP A 157 -6.65 -16.38 -7.44
N ASP A 158 -7.48 -17.34 -7.02
CA ASP A 158 -7.64 -18.76 -7.45
C ASP A 158 -6.40 -19.68 -7.49
N ARG A 159 -5.18 -19.14 -7.55
CA ARG A 159 -3.95 -19.91 -7.80
C ARG A 159 -3.18 -20.25 -6.55
N THR A 160 -3.28 -19.43 -5.51
CA THR A 160 -2.37 -19.52 -4.36
C THR A 160 -3.09 -19.34 -3.03
N GLY A 161 -2.48 -19.87 -1.96
CA GLY A 161 -2.95 -19.68 -0.58
C GLY A 161 -3.70 -20.87 0.03
N PRO A 162 -3.93 -20.83 1.36
CA PRO A 162 -4.61 -21.88 2.11
C PRO A 162 -6.00 -22.19 1.56
N LYS A 163 -6.39 -23.48 1.57
CA LYS A 163 -7.69 -23.94 1.06
C LYS A 163 -8.87 -23.18 1.66
N GLU A 164 -8.86 -22.98 2.98
CA GLU A 164 -9.91 -22.28 3.72
C GLU A 164 -10.15 -20.85 3.22
N ILE A 165 -9.07 -20.15 2.88
CA ILE A 165 -9.14 -18.76 2.40
C ILE A 165 -9.69 -18.75 0.97
N ARG A 166 -9.22 -19.66 0.11
CA ARG A 166 -9.75 -19.80 -1.26
C ARG A 166 -11.23 -20.11 -1.27
N GLU A 167 -11.73 -20.96 -0.37
CA GLU A 167 -13.16 -21.25 -0.26
C GLU A 167 -13.98 -20.01 0.12
N LYS A 168 -13.49 -19.19 1.04
CA LYS A 168 -14.14 -17.92 1.41
C LYS A 168 -14.16 -16.92 0.25
N TRP A 169 -13.04 -16.80 -0.47
CA TRP A 169 -12.96 -15.98 -1.69
C TRP A 169 -13.98 -16.41 -2.74
N GLN A 170 -14.08 -17.72 -3.01
CA GLN A 170 -15.07 -18.25 -3.96
C GLN A 170 -16.50 -17.94 -3.51
N LYS A 171 -16.78 -18.03 -2.21
CA LYS A 171 -18.08 -17.67 -1.65
C LYS A 171 -18.43 -16.21 -1.94
N VAL A 172 -17.53 -15.26 -1.64
CA VAL A 172 -17.76 -13.82 -1.89
C VAL A 172 -17.96 -13.55 -3.38
N LYS A 173 -17.13 -14.16 -4.23
CA LYS A 173 -17.28 -14.06 -5.68
C LYS A 173 -18.66 -14.54 -6.15
N SER A 174 -19.11 -15.71 -5.69
CA SER A 174 -20.43 -16.25 -6.04
C SER A 174 -21.57 -15.35 -5.57
N GLU A 175 -21.45 -14.72 -4.40
CA GLU A 175 -22.45 -13.76 -3.91
C GLU A 175 -22.54 -12.52 -4.83
N MET A 176 -21.39 -12.00 -5.30
CA MET A 176 -21.35 -10.89 -6.26
C MET A 176 -21.95 -11.27 -7.62
N GLU A 177 -21.65 -12.46 -8.14
CA GLU A 177 -22.20 -12.96 -9.41
C GLU A 177 -23.72 -13.13 -9.33
N VAL A 178 -24.24 -13.67 -8.23
CA VAL A 178 -25.67 -13.81 -7.99
C VAL A 178 -26.35 -12.44 -7.89
N PHE A 179 -25.74 -11.49 -7.19
CA PHE A 179 -26.26 -10.11 -7.13
C PHE A 179 -26.34 -9.49 -8.52
N GLN A 180 -25.29 -9.61 -9.33
CA GLN A 180 -25.26 -9.07 -10.69
C GLN A 180 -26.35 -9.69 -11.58
N GLN A 181 -26.59 -11.00 -11.48
CA GLN A 181 -27.67 -11.67 -12.21
C GLN A 181 -29.04 -11.13 -11.82
N ARG A 182 -29.30 -10.92 -10.52
CA ARG A 182 -30.58 -10.37 -10.03
C ARG A 182 -30.85 -8.94 -10.47
N VAL A 183 -29.81 -8.13 -10.67
CA VAL A 183 -29.96 -6.74 -11.15
C VAL A 183 -30.29 -6.68 -12.65
N GLN A 184 -30.03 -7.75 -13.39
CA GLN A 184 -30.30 -7.84 -14.83
C GLN A 184 -31.71 -8.39 -15.16
N GLU A 185 -32.44 -8.90 -14.16
CA GLU A 185 -33.84 -9.34 -14.23
C GLU A 185 -34.82 -8.21 -13.88
#